data_AF-A0A1Y2TR50-F1
#
_entry.id   AF-A0A1Y2TR50-F1
#
_cell.length_a   1.000
_cell.length_b   1.000
_cell.length_c   1.000
_cell.angle_alpha   90.00
_cell.angle_beta   90.00
_cell.angle_gamma   90.00
#
_symmetry.space_group_name_H-M   'P 1'
#
loop_
_entity.id
_entity.type
_entity.pdbx_description
1 polymer ?
#
loop_
_entity_poly.entity_id
_entity_poly.type
_entity_poly.pdbx_seq_one_letter_code
_entity_poly.pdbx_strand_id
1 'polypeptide(L)'
;MAENVPFLTYDEDIASSSRSSLPKKSSRHIFSSTGALGPFLALLLSNLLWLINYVTAGNTCIRPKLIYSPATSSISYERIELWRSIEPSNVYTGEPREELDEAWRELIKPMAIKISAQELAQLGESSIAFKDGSGVLAQLGVYHELHCIKKLKHWIYLSHYYGNPTIDL
;
A
#
# COMPACT_ATOMS: atom_id res chain seq x y z
N MET A 1 -16.71 10.41 34.32
CA MET A 1 -16.16 9.04 34.49
C MET A 1 -15.09 8.92 33.42
N ALA A 2 -13.82 9.00 33.82
CA ALA A 2 -12.70 9.06 32.89
C ALA A 2 -12.20 7.64 32.58
N GLU A 3 -12.00 7.38 31.30
CA GLU A 3 -11.58 6.10 30.72
C GLU A 3 -10.04 6.00 30.75
N ASN A 4 -9.53 4.90 31.30
CA ASN A 4 -8.10 4.64 31.46
C ASN A 4 -7.51 4.07 30.16
N VAL A 5 -6.66 4.85 29.48
CA VAL A 5 -5.75 4.32 28.44
C VAL A 5 -4.39 3.98 29.07
N PRO A 6 -3.85 2.76 28.89
CA PRO A 6 -2.60 2.36 29.50
C PRO A 6 -1.43 2.81 28.61
N PHE A 7 -0.86 3.97 28.94
CA PHE A 7 0.40 4.43 28.35
C PHE A 7 1.48 4.40 29.44
N LEU A 8 2.38 3.42 29.33
CA LEU A 8 3.74 3.33 29.87
C LEU A 8 4.04 4.19 31.12
N THR A 9 3.95 3.57 32.31
CA THR A 9 4.58 4.13 33.52
C THR A 9 6.09 3.98 33.40
N TYR A 10 6.79 5.10 33.35
CA TYR A 10 8.24 5.13 33.51
C TYR A 10 8.55 4.92 35.00
N ASP A 11 9.15 3.79 35.35
CA ASP A 11 9.63 3.52 36.72
C ASP A 11 10.90 4.35 36.98
N GLU A 12 10.76 5.41 37.79
CA GLU A 12 11.87 6.17 38.38
C GLU A 12 12.40 5.47 39.64
N ASP A 13 12.89 4.23 39.54
CA ASP A 13 13.34 3.48 40.72
C ASP A 13 14.68 2.75 40.51
N ILE A 14 15.78 3.46 40.18
CA ILE A 14 17.14 3.03 40.58
C ILE A 14 18.02 4.27 40.81
N ALA A 15 17.72 5.04 41.85
CA ALA A 15 18.65 6.01 42.43
C ALA A 15 19.19 5.50 43.77
N SER A 16 20.01 4.43 43.74
CA SER A 16 20.96 4.09 44.84
C SER A 16 21.70 2.80 44.50
N SER A 17 22.89 2.91 43.89
CA SER A 17 23.93 1.90 44.11
C SER A 17 25.31 2.49 43.82
N SER A 18 26.02 2.80 44.91
CA SER A 18 27.47 2.71 45.09
C SER A 18 28.39 3.06 43.91
N ARG A 19 29.01 4.25 44.00
CA ARG A 19 30.25 4.58 43.26
C ARG A 19 31.40 3.69 43.74
N SER A 20 31.73 2.66 42.98
CA SER A 20 33.05 2.02 43.05
C SER A 20 33.95 2.57 41.93
N SER A 21 35.02 3.28 42.31
CA SER A 21 36.02 3.81 41.39
C SER A 21 36.81 2.71 40.69
N LEU A 22 36.70 2.60 39.37
CA LEU A 22 37.57 1.75 38.54
C LEU A 22 38.87 2.49 38.17
N PRO A 23 40.03 1.81 38.14
CA PRO A 23 41.32 2.45 37.87
C PRO A 23 41.43 2.93 36.41
N LYS A 24 41.89 4.18 36.24
CA LYS A 24 42.13 4.83 34.95
C LYS A 24 43.36 4.21 34.28
N LYS A 25 43.18 3.21 33.40
CA LYS A 25 44.26 2.71 32.54
C LYS A 25 44.45 3.67 31.37
N SER A 26 45.48 4.51 31.47
CA SER A 26 45.97 5.37 30.40
C SER A 26 46.50 4.51 29.25
N SER A 27 45.69 4.27 28.24
CA SER A 27 46.12 3.73 26.95
C SER A 27 46.39 4.92 26.02
N ARG A 28 47.66 5.27 25.85
CA ARG A 28 48.08 6.17 24.76
C ARG A 28 47.90 5.41 23.46
N HIS A 29 46.75 5.53 22.81
CA HIS A 29 46.62 5.14 21.42
C HIS A 29 47.44 6.13 20.59
N ILE A 30 48.61 5.69 20.16
CA ILE A 30 49.42 6.38 19.15
C ILE A 30 48.59 6.30 17.85
N PHE A 31 47.85 7.37 17.56
CA PHE A 31 47.18 7.50 16.26
C PHE A 31 48.26 7.83 15.22
N SER A 32 48.83 6.77 14.62
CA SER A 32 49.71 6.88 13.47
C SER A 32 48.93 7.51 12.31
N SER A 33 49.36 8.68 11.85
CA SER A 33 48.72 9.51 10.82
C SER A 33 48.79 8.96 9.40
N THR A 34 48.93 7.64 9.24
CA THR A 34 49.14 6.93 7.96
C THR A 34 48.04 5.89 7.68
N GLY A 35 46.84 6.08 8.23
CA GLY A 35 45.71 5.16 8.07
C GLY A 35 44.49 5.71 7.34
N ALA A 36 44.54 6.92 6.76
CA ALA A 36 43.35 7.56 6.17
C ALA A 36 42.98 7.00 4.79
N LEU A 37 43.93 6.47 4.00
CA LEU A 37 43.67 6.00 2.63
C LEU A 37 42.78 4.75 2.56
N GLY A 38 42.93 3.83 3.52
CA GLY A 38 42.13 2.61 3.63
C GLY A 38 40.61 2.86 3.72
N PRO A 39 40.13 3.67 4.69
CA PRO A 39 38.70 3.97 4.80
C PRO A 39 38.17 4.77 3.60
N PHE A 40 38.96 5.67 3.00
CA PHE A 40 38.53 6.38 1.78
C PHE A 40 38.34 5.42 0.60
N LEU A 41 39.26 4.48 0.37
CA LEU A 41 39.12 3.47 -0.69
C LEU A 41 37.94 2.54 -0.44
N ALA A 42 37.71 2.12 0.81
CA ALA A 42 36.56 1.30 1.17
C ALA A 42 35.23 2.03 0.91
N LEU A 43 35.13 3.32 1.23
CA LEU A 43 33.96 4.13 0.93
C LEU A 43 33.77 4.35 -0.57
N LEU A 44 34.84 4.58 -1.33
CA LEU A 44 34.74 4.73 -2.79
C LEU A 44 34.28 3.42 -3.45
N LEU A 45 34.83 2.28 -3.02
CA LEU A 45 34.42 0.96 -3.52
C LEU A 45 32.98 0.63 -3.14
N SER A 46 32.54 0.95 -1.92
CA SER A 46 31.15 0.70 -1.52
C SER A 46 30.16 1.56 -2.29
N ASN A 47 30.46 2.85 -2.51
CA ASN A 47 29.64 3.73 -3.33
C ASN A 47 29.63 3.31 -4.80
N LEU A 48 30.78 2.86 -5.33
CA LEU A 48 30.87 2.35 -6.70
C LEU A 48 30.08 1.04 -6.86
N LEU A 49 30.18 0.10 -5.92
CA LEU A 49 29.38 -1.12 -5.92
C LEU A 49 27.89 -0.81 -5.79
N TRP A 50 27.50 0.13 -4.94
CA TRP A 50 26.10 0.56 -4.83
C TRP A 50 25.59 1.19 -6.14
N LEU A 51 26.37 2.05 -6.77
CA LEU A 51 26.03 2.67 -8.06
C LEU A 51 25.91 1.61 -9.17
N ILE A 52 26.85 0.67 -9.23
CA ILE A 52 26.79 -0.46 -10.17
C ILE A 52 25.51 -1.25 -9.94
N ASN A 53 25.23 -1.65 -8.70
CA ASN A 53 24.00 -2.40 -8.37
C ASN A 53 22.74 -1.61 -8.69
N TYR A 54 22.71 -0.29 -8.44
CA TYR A 54 21.58 0.58 -8.74
C TYR A 54 21.31 0.68 -10.26
N VAL A 55 22.38 0.86 -11.06
CA VAL A 55 22.28 0.90 -12.52
C VAL A 55 21.90 -0.47 -13.08
N THR A 56 22.42 -1.57 -12.52
CA THR A 56 22.08 -2.94 -12.96
C THR A 56 20.75 -3.46 -12.42
N ALA A 57 20.22 -2.88 -11.34
CA ALA A 57 18.91 -3.23 -10.78
C ALA A 57 17.74 -2.75 -11.67
N GLY A 58 18.04 -1.94 -12.68
CA GLY A 58 17.07 -1.55 -13.70
C GLY A 58 16.63 -2.76 -14.54
N ASN A 59 15.37 -3.16 -14.36
CA ASN A 59 14.43 -3.68 -15.39
C ASN A 59 13.66 -4.96 -15.04
N THR A 60 13.67 -5.46 -13.81
CA THR A 60 12.74 -6.52 -13.44
C THR A 60 11.33 -5.95 -13.31
N CYS A 61 10.51 -6.14 -14.34
CA CYS A 61 9.06 -5.94 -14.25
C CYS A 61 8.51 -7.05 -13.35
N ILE A 62 8.21 -6.71 -12.08
CA ILE A 62 7.54 -7.64 -11.17
C ILE A 62 6.08 -7.74 -11.62
N ARG A 63 5.72 -8.89 -12.17
CA ARG A 63 4.33 -9.17 -12.61
C ARG A 63 3.59 -9.92 -11.51
N PRO A 64 2.35 -9.53 -11.19
CA PRO A 64 1.53 -10.27 -10.24
C PRO A 64 1.24 -11.66 -10.80
N LYS A 65 1.16 -12.66 -9.91
CA LYS A 65 0.64 -13.98 -10.26
C LYS A 65 -0.88 -13.88 -10.32
N LEU A 66 -1.43 -13.89 -11.53
CA LEU A 66 -2.88 -13.78 -11.75
C LEU A 66 -3.55 -15.15 -11.62
N ILE A 67 -4.77 -15.16 -11.09
CA ILE A 67 -5.69 -16.28 -11.29
C ILE A 67 -6.11 -16.35 -12.77
N TYR A 68 -6.67 -17.50 -13.19
CA TYR A 68 -7.24 -17.59 -14.52
C TYR A 68 -8.31 -16.51 -14.72
N SER A 69 -8.27 -15.83 -15.86
CA SER A 69 -9.31 -14.92 -16.31
C SER A 69 -9.21 -14.81 -17.83
N PRO A 70 -10.31 -14.88 -18.59
CA PRO A 70 -10.30 -14.62 -20.03
C PRO A 70 -9.72 -13.22 -20.36
N ALA A 71 -9.90 -12.26 -19.46
CA ALA A 71 -9.41 -10.89 -19.60
C ALA A 71 -7.89 -10.74 -19.40
N THR A 72 -7.18 -11.79 -18.94
CA THR A 72 -5.72 -11.74 -18.76
C THR A 72 -4.98 -11.41 -20.05
N SER A 73 -5.52 -11.82 -21.20
CA SER A 73 -4.97 -11.49 -22.53
C SER A 73 -5.04 -9.99 -22.87
N SER A 74 -5.88 -9.22 -22.18
CA SER A 74 -6.08 -7.79 -22.39
C SER A 74 -5.18 -6.90 -21.50
N ILE A 75 -4.35 -7.49 -20.64
CA ILE A 75 -3.51 -6.75 -19.71
C ILE A 75 -2.20 -6.33 -20.40
N SER A 76 -1.93 -5.03 -20.40
CA SER A 76 -0.64 -4.46 -20.79
C SER A 76 0.00 -3.74 -19.60
N TYR A 77 1.31 -3.92 -19.42
CA TYR A 77 2.05 -3.31 -18.31
C TYR A 77 2.94 -2.19 -18.84
N GLU A 78 2.75 -1.01 -18.29
CA GLU A 78 3.60 0.15 -18.56
C GLU A 78 4.32 0.55 -17.27
N ARG A 79 5.60 0.94 -17.41
CA ARG A 79 6.33 1.57 -16.31
C ARG A 79 5.98 3.05 -16.33
N ILE A 80 5.18 3.46 -15.37
CA ILE A 80 4.85 4.87 -15.13
C ILE A 80 5.48 5.35 -13.83
N GLU A 81 5.88 6.61 -13.78
CA GLU A 81 6.17 7.28 -12.52
C GLU A 81 4.86 7.78 -11.92
N LEU A 82 4.52 7.30 -10.72
CA LEU A 82 3.30 7.73 -10.04
C LEU A 82 3.45 9.18 -9.59
N TRP A 83 2.85 10.10 -10.35
CA TRP A 83 2.78 11.51 -9.98
C TRP A 83 1.77 11.71 -8.83
N ARG A 84 2.27 11.83 -7.61
CA ARG A 84 1.47 12.10 -6.41
C ARG A 84 1.34 13.61 -6.18
N SER A 85 0.56 14.29 -7.03
CA SER A 85 0.11 15.65 -6.68
C SER A 85 -0.86 15.56 -5.49
N ILE A 86 -0.64 16.38 -4.47
CA ILE A 86 -1.53 16.50 -3.30
C ILE A 86 -2.75 17.37 -3.65
N GLU A 87 -2.66 18.16 -4.72
CA GLU A 87 -3.78 18.96 -5.21
C GLU A 87 -4.81 18.07 -5.92
N PRO A 88 -6.11 18.17 -5.58
CA PRO A 88 -7.17 17.40 -6.21
C PRO A 88 -7.43 17.93 -7.62
N SER A 89 -6.57 17.55 -8.57
CA SER A 89 -6.66 18.02 -9.95
C SER A 89 -7.43 17.09 -10.88
N ASN A 90 -8.02 16.00 -10.36
CA ASN A 90 -8.76 15.03 -11.19
C ASN A 90 -10.21 14.84 -10.74
N VAL A 91 -11.02 14.28 -11.65
CA VAL A 91 -12.45 14.10 -11.47
C VAL A 91 -12.81 13.07 -10.38
N TYR A 92 -11.88 12.21 -9.97
CA TYR A 92 -12.10 11.10 -9.05
C TYR A 92 -11.70 11.41 -7.59
N THR A 93 -11.11 12.57 -7.31
CA THR A 93 -10.59 12.97 -5.98
C THR A 93 -11.20 14.27 -5.48
N GLY A 94 -11.04 14.51 -4.17
CA GLY A 94 -11.55 15.69 -3.47
C GLY A 94 -12.88 15.46 -2.76
N GLU A 95 -13.50 16.58 -2.38
CA GLU A 95 -14.79 16.65 -1.71
C GLU A 95 -15.95 16.16 -2.60
N PRO A 96 -17.07 15.68 -2.00
CA PRO A 96 -18.24 15.27 -2.74
C PRO A 96 -18.76 16.36 -3.68
N ARG A 97 -19.00 15.99 -4.94
CA ARG A 97 -19.51 16.86 -6.00
C ARG A 97 -20.14 16.01 -7.10
N GLU A 98 -21.14 16.55 -7.78
CA GLU A 98 -21.93 15.82 -8.79
C GLU A 98 -21.05 15.22 -9.90
N GLU A 99 -20.07 15.99 -10.41
CA GLU A 99 -19.13 15.52 -11.42
C GLU A 99 -18.29 14.33 -10.96
N LEU A 100 -17.91 14.29 -9.68
CA LEU A 100 -17.14 13.20 -9.09
C LEU A 100 -17.99 11.95 -9.00
N ASP A 101 -19.23 12.09 -8.53
CA ASP A 101 -20.17 10.99 -8.40
C ASP A 101 -20.48 10.35 -9.75
N GLU A 102 -20.65 11.17 -10.77
CA GLU A 102 -20.90 10.71 -12.14
C GLU A 102 -19.68 9.99 -12.72
N ALA A 103 -18.48 10.55 -12.56
CA ALA A 103 -17.26 9.89 -13.01
C ALA A 103 -17.06 8.52 -12.32
N TRP A 104 -17.30 8.43 -11.01
CA TRP A 104 -17.26 7.16 -10.28
C TRP A 104 -18.38 6.20 -10.67
N ARG A 105 -19.57 6.70 -11.05
CA ARG A 105 -20.69 5.87 -11.53
C ARG A 105 -20.34 5.25 -12.87
N GLU A 106 -19.86 6.04 -13.82
CA GLU A 106 -19.50 5.56 -15.16
C GLU A 106 -18.27 4.64 -15.12
N LEU A 107 -17.27 4.93 -14.28
CA LEU A 107 -16.09 4.08 -14.11
C LEU A 107 -16.44 2.65 -13.64
N ILE A 108 -17.45 2.51 -12.77
CA ILE A 108 -17.82 1.23 -12.14
C ILE A 108 -19.00 0.54 -12.86
N LYS A 109 -19.69 1.23 -13.76
CA LYS A 109 -20.86 0.72 -14.51
C LYS A 109 -20.73 -0.70 -15.09
N PRO A 110 -19.61 -1.10 -15.72
CA PRO A 110 -19.45 -2.45 -16.30
C PRO A 110 -19.06 -3.53 -15.28
N MET A 111 -19.31 -3.32 -13.98
CA MET A 111 -18.92 -4.22 -12.90
C MET A 111 -19.41 -5.66 -13.06
N ALA A 112 -20.68 -5.82 -13.45
CA ALA A 112 -21.32 -7.12 -13.57
C ALA A 112 -21.29 -7.57 -15.03
N ILE A 113 -20.68 -8.72 -15.28
CA ILE A 113 -20.61 -9.34 -16.60
C ILE A 113 -21.28 -10.71 -16.58
N LYS A 114 -21.70 -11.17 -17.76
CA LYS A 114 -22.17 -12.53 -17.97
C LYS A 114 -21.06 -13.35 -18.61
N ILE A 115 -20.74 -14.49 -18.01
CA ILE A 115 -19.79 -15.47 -18.55
C ILE A 115 -20.49 -16.82 -18.74
N SER A 116 -19.87 -17.70 -19.52
CA SER A 116 -20.35 -19.08 -19.69
C SER A 116 -20.07 -19.93 -18.44
N ALA A 117 -20.84 -21.01 -18.28
CA ALA A 117 -20.59 -21.99 -17.21
C ALA A 117 -19.20 -22.66 -17.35
N GLN A 118 -18.70 -22.79 -18.58
CA GLN A 118 -17.37 -23.37 -18.84
C GLN A 118 -16.23 -22.44 -18.37
N GLU A 119 -16.38 -21.13 -18.53
CA GLU A 119 -15.43 -20.15 -17.99
C GLU A 119 -15.43 -20.16 -16.46
N LEU A 120 -16.60 -20.25 -15.84
CA LEU A 120 -16.70 -20.38 -14.38
C LEU A 120 -16.07 -21.68 -13.88
N ALA A 121 -16.24 -22.80 -14.59
CA ALA A 121 -15.64 -24.08 -14.22
C ALA A 121 -14.11 -24.04 -14.17
N GLN A 122 -13.46 -23.19 -14.96
CA GLN A 122 -12.00 -23.00 -14.91
C GLN A 122 -11.54 -22.24 -13.66
N LEU A 123 -12.43 -21.47 -13.02
CA LEU A 123 -12.17 -20.80 -11.75
C LEU A 123 -12.35 -21.74 -10.56
N GLY A 124 -13.13 -22.82 -10.72
CA GLY A 124 -13.48 -23.73 -9.62
C GLY A 124 -14.46 -23.13 -8.60
N GLU A 125 -15.18 -22.07 -9.00
CA GLU A 125 -16.07 -21.30 -8.13
C GLU A 125 -17.54 -21.49 -8.50
N SER A 126 -18.44 -21.06 -7.60
CA SER A 126 -19.88 -21.03 -7.86
C SER A 126 -20.37 -19.60 -8.10
N SER A 127 -21.45 -19.45 -8.87
CA SER A 127 -22.08 -18.14 -9.09
C SER A 127 -23.57 -18.27 -9.40
N ILE A 128 -24.24 -17.12 -9.48
CA ILE A 128 -25.67 -17.00 -9.77
C ILE A 128 -25.91 -17.21 -11.27
N ALA A 129 -26.69 -18.23 -11.62
CA ALA A 129 -27.10 -18.50 -12.99
C ALA A 129 -28.23 -17.55 -13.43
N PHE A 130 -28.19 -17.14 -14.70
CA PHE A 130 -29.30 -16.43 -15.32
C PHE A 130 -30.48 -17.38 -15.56
N LYS A 131 -31.71 -16.87 -15.40
CA LYS A 131 -32.95 -17.67 -15.54
C LYS A 131 -33.12 -18.29 -16.92
N ASP A 132 -32.58 -17.65 -17.95
CA ASP A 132 -32.62 -18.13 -19.35
C ASP A 132 -31.55 -19.19 -19.65
N GLY A 133 -30.71 -19.55 -18.68
CA GLY A 133 -29.60 -20.50 -18.85
C GLY A 133 -28.46 -19.97 -19.72
N SER A 134 -28.46 -18.68 -20.08
CA SER A 134 -27.49 -18.09 -21.01
C SER A 134 -26.09 -17.90 -20.41
N GLY A 135 -25.93 -18.12 -19.11
CA GLY A 135 -24.65 -18.00 -18.42
C GLY A 135 -24.80 -17.78 -16.93
N VAL A 136 -23.72 -17.33 -16.31
CA VAL A 136 -23.61 -17.01 -14.89
C VAL A 136 -23.09 -15.60 -14.71
N LEU A 137 -23.44 -14.98 -13.59
CA LEU A 137 -22.95 -13.67 -13.20
C LEU A 137 -21.48 -13.76 -12.81
N ALA A 138 -20.67 -12.77 -13.19
CA ALA A 138 -19.29 -12.65 -12.74
C ALA A 138 -18.88 -11.18 -12.67
N GLN A 139 -17.73 -10.92 -12.08
CA GLN A 139 -17.15 -9.59 -11.94
C GLN A 139 -15.63 -9.68 -12.02
N LEU A 140 -14.99 -8.70 -12.66
CA LEU A 140 -13.53 -8.56 -12.62
C LEU A 140 -13.08 -7.97 -11.26
N GLY A 141 -11.96 -8.47 -10.73
CA GLY A 141 -11.41 -8.03 -9.44
C GLY A 141 -11.19 -6.51 -9.35
N VAL A 142 -10.75 -5.88 -10.45
CA VAL A 142 -10.58 -4.42 -10.55
C VAL A 142 -11.85 -3.65 -10.16
N TYR A 143 -13.03 -4.12 -10.56
CA TYR A 143 -14.28 -3.46 -10.22
C TYR A 143 -14.67 -3.67 -8.76
N HIS A 144 -14.27 -4.81 -8.15
CA HIS A 144 -14.49 -5.06 -6.73
C HIS A 144 -13.63 -4.11 -5.88
N GLU A 145 -12.37 -3.93 -6.26
CA GLU A 145 -11.45 -3.00 -5.63
C GLU A 145 -11.95 -1.55 -5.74
N LEU A 146 -12.34 -1.12 -6.94
CA LEU A 146 -12.89 0.21 -7.19
C LEU A 146 -14.19 0.47 -6.42
N HIS A 147 -15.07 -0.54 -6.30
CA HIS A 147 -16.29 -0.43 -5.50
C HIS A 147 -16.01 -0.18 -4.03
N CYS A 148 -15.08 -0.95 -3.46
CA CYS A 148 -14.70 -0.81 -2.06
C CYS A 148 -14.09 0.57 -1.80
N ILE A 149 -13.25 1.08 -2.71
CA ILE A 149 -12.70 2.45 -2.64
C ILE A 149 -13.82 3.50 -2.69
N LYS A 150 -14.80 3.36 -3.60
CA LYS A 150 -15.96 4.25 -3.67
C LYS A 150 -16.77 4.22 -2.37
N LYS A 151 -17.04 3.03 -1.84
CA LYS A 151 -17.72 2.86 -0.54
C LYS A 151 -16.96 3.53 0.59
N LEU A 152 -15.65 3.36 0.66
CA LEU A 152 -14.80 4.01 1.66
C LEU A 152 -14.87 5.54 1.56
N LYS A 153 -14.82 6.10 0.35
CA LYS A 153 -15.03 7.53 0.13
C LYS A 153 -16.40 7.99 0.65
N HIS A 154 -17.46 7.24 0.38
CA HIS A 154 -18.78 7.58 0.88
C HIS A 154 -18.85 7.51 2.41
N TRP A 155 -18.10 6.60 3.05
CA TRP A 155 -17.99 6.52 4.51
C TRP A 155 -17.24 7.72 5.13
N ILE A 156 -16.19 8.21 4.47
CA ILE A 156 -15.48 9.42 4.91
C ILE A 156 -16.43 10.63 4.92
N TYR A 157 -17.33 10.71 3.93
CA TYR A 157 -18.34 11.76 3.82
C TYR A 157 -19.74 11.26 4.20
N LEU A 158 -19.83 10.55 5.33
CA LEU A 158 -21.05 9.86 5.78
C LEU A 158 -22.29 10.76 5.75
N SER A 159 -22.17 11.97 6.31
CA SER A 159 -23.28 12.94 6.40
C SER A 159 -23.78 13.39 5.03
N HIS A 160 -22.87 13.51 4.04
CA HIS A 160 -23.23 13.90 2.68
C HIS A 160 -23.99 12.78 1.96
N TYR A 161 -23.50 11.54 2.04
CA TYR A 161 -24.05 10.42 1.25
C TYR A 161 -25.20 9.67 1.92
N TYR A 162 -25.27 9.67 3.25
CA TYR A 162 -26.23 8.89 4.02
C TYR A 162 -27.05 9.72 5.01
N GLY A 163 -26.85 11.05 5.02
CA GLY A 163 -27.48 11.94 6.00
C GLY A 163 -26.87 11.80 7.39
N ASN A 164 -27.45 12.47 8.39
CA ASN A 164 -27.06 12.26 9.78
C ASN A 164 -27.61 10.90 10.24
N PRO A 165 -26.76 9.89 10.50
CA PRO A 165 -27.24 8.72 11.20
C PRO A 165 -27.68 9.18 12.59
N THR A 166 -28.95 9.02 12.93
CA THR A 166 -29.37 9.01 14.33
C THR A 166 -28.75 7.77 14.92
N ILE A 167 -27.59 7.94 15.54
CA ILE A 167 -26.92 6.88 16.27
C ILE A 167 -27.73 6.72 17.56
N ASP A 168 -28.77 5.89 17.50
CA ASP A 168 -29.39 5.33 18.70
C ASP A 168 -28.43 4.24 19.21
N LEU A 169 -27.47 4.64 20.06
CA LEU A 169 -26.63 3.75 20.87
C LEU A 169 -27.31 3.46 22.20
#